data_AF-A0A820HAZ2-F1
#
_entry.id   AF-A0A820HAZ2-F1
#
_cell.length_a   1.000
_cell.length_b   1.000
_cell.length_c   1.000
_cell.angle_alpha   90.00
_cell.angle_beta   90.00
_cell.angle_gamma   90.00
#
_symmetry.space_group_name_H-M   'P 1'
#
loop_
_entity.id
_entity.type
_entity.pdbx_description
1 polymer ?
#
loop_
_entity_poly.entity_id
_entity_poly.type
_entity_poly.pdbx_seq_one_letter_code
_entity_poly.pdbx_strand_id
1 'polypeptide(L)'
;TSIDDLAIHLGFDNITRHDSCSALIKILPDNKDIFVSHATWDHYSSMLKVLKRYTMPLKRISSDNNIVIPGSDIIFSSYPGTLHSVDDFYMIYPSNLTVIETTIDNYNKYLYNNIHPISVPEWMRVIVANRLANSGKEWVNKFFTFNDGTYNNEWMITDFKQFTPGTSPKSGFLTVAEQMTTYHESRDMTEILNKNSYWASYNNIYFPHFRNISGEEEMVKKKGPQLYSWQNSSRAKIFRRDHGKVIDLPTMIHMMRYNDFQHDELSKCNCTPPYSSILTIAA
;
A
#
# COMPACT_ATOMS: atom_id res chain seq x y z
N THR A 1 7.38 11.69 -0.32
CA THR A 1 6.64 10.82 -1.25
C THR A 1 6.64 11.30 -2.71
N SER A 2 5.69 12.09 -3.25
CA SER A 2 5.71 12.50 -4.69
C SER A 2 6.95 13.33 -5.08
N ILE A 3 7.46 14.12 -4.14
CA ILE A 3 8.65 14.95 -4.33
C ILE A 3 9.89 14.07 -4.59
N ASP A 4 9.94 12.85 -4.07
CA ASP A 4 11.11 12.00 -4.19
C ASP A 4 11.28 11.46 -5.62
N ASP A 5 10.20 11.02 -6.28
CA ASP A 5 10.24 10.67 -7.71
C ASP A 5 10.56 11.89 -8.57
N LEU A 6 9.95 13.04 -8.25
CA LEU A 6 10.15 14.27 -9.03
C LEU A 6 11.59 14.78 -8.92
N ALA A 7 12.20 14.70 -7.74
CA ALA A 7 13.58 15.13 -7.56
C ALA A 7 14.56 14.22 -8.32
N ILE A 8 14.29 12.90 -8.42
CA ILE A 8 15.07 12.02 -9.30
C ILE A 8 14.91 12.44 -10.77
N HIS A 9 13.68 12.72 -11.22
CA HIS A 9 13.41 13.20 -12.58
C HIS A 9 14.14 14.52 -12.90
N LEU A 10 14.20 15.44 -11.95
CA LEU A 10 14.88 16.73 -12.08
C LEU A 10 16.42 16.63 -11.97
N GLY A 11 16.97 15.43 -11.81
CA GLY A 11 18.42 15.20 -11.78
C GLY A 11 19.07 15.53 -10.43
N PHE A 12 18.31 15.58 -9.33
CA PHE A 12 18.91 15.67 -8.01
C PHE A 12 19.51 14.31 -7.62
N ASP A 13 20.82 14.30 -7.35
CA ASP A 13 21.54 13.12 -6.84
C ASP A 13 21.41 13.01 -5.30
N ASN A 14 21.58 11.80 -4.77
CA ASN A 14 21.53 11.46 -3.33
C ASN A 14 20.16 11.57 -2.63
N ILE A 15 19.06 11.30 -3.34
CA ILE A 15 17.77 11.06 -2.69
C ILE A 15 17.77 9.63 -2.16
N THR A 16 18.05 9.45 -0.88
CA THR A 16 17.75 8.19 -0.19
C THR A 16 16.27 8.17 0.15
N ARG A 17 15.52 7.25 -0.48
CA ARG A 17 14.17 6.95 -0.04
C ARG A 17 14.23 6.21 1.29
N HIS A 18 13.54 6.77 2.26
CA HIS A 18 13.43 6.19 3.60
C HIS A 18 11.98 5.84 3.96
N ASP A 19 11.02 6.27 3.16
CA ASP A 19 9.60 6.00 3.36
C ASP A 19 9.32 4.56 2.93
N SER A 20 8.85 3.74 3.87
CA SER A 20 8.58 2.33 3.68
C SER A 20 7.32 1.98 4.47
N CYS A 21 6.62 0.90 4.14
CA CYS A 21 5.38 0.53 4.82
C CYS A 21 5.24 -0.99 4.83
N SER A 22 4.55 -1.50 5.84
CA SER A 22 4.13 -2.90 5.88
C SER A 22 2.61 -2.97 5.99
N ALA A 23 1.97 -3.83 5.21
CA ALA A 23 0.53 -4.02 5.24
C ALA A 23 0.16 -5.50 5.30
N LEU A 24 -0.96 -5.80 5.98
CA LEU A 24 -1.52 -7.15 6.07
C LEU A 24 -3.04 -7.10 6.01
N ILE A 25 -3.60 -7.83 5.04
CA ILE A 25 -5.02 -8.18 4.94
C ILE A 25 -5.13 -9.65 5.35
N LYS A 26 -5.85 -9.96 6.42
CA LYS A 26 -5.94 -11.29 7.01
C LYS A 26 -7.40 -11.74 7.10
N ILE A 27 -7.71 -12.88 6.49
CA ILE A 27 -8.96 -13.62 6.75
C ILE A 27 -8.78 -14.41 8.05
N LEU A 28 -9.62 -14.20 9.05
CA LEU A 28 -9.53 -14.91 10.32
C LEU A 28 -10.02 -16.37 10.20
N PRO A 29 -9.70 -17.25 11.17
CA PRO A 29 -10.25 -18.60 11.23
C PRO A 29 -11.77 -18.61 11.07
N ASP A 30 -12.27 -19.62 10.36
CA ASP A 30 -13.70 -19.82 10.04
C ASP A 30 -14.34 -18.66 9.25
N ASN A 31 -13.52 -17.82 8.60
CA ASN A 31 -13.95 -16.60 7.90
C ASN A 31 -14.79 -15.68 8.81
N LYS A 32 -14.55 -15.70 10.13
CA LYS A 32 -15.37 -14.94 11.09
C LYS A 32 -15.26 -13.43 10.91
N ASP A 33 -14.12 -12.96 10.38
CA ASP A 33 -13.84 -11.56 10.09
C ASP A 33 -12.68 -11.44 9.11
N ILE A 34 -12.48 -10.22 8.57
CA ILE A 34 -11.29 -9.85 7.80
C ILE A 34 -10.69 -8.59 8.41
N PHE A 35 -9.42 -8.66 8.80
CA PHE A 35 -8.67 -7.49 9.23
C PHE A 35 -7.84 -6.92 8.10
N VAL A 36 -7.82 -5.60 8.02
CA VAL A 36 -6.96 -4.81 7.13
C VAL A 36 -6.11 -3.93 8.02
N SER A 37 -4.79 -3.98 7.84
CA SER A 37 -3.83 -3.28 8.70
C SER A 37 -2.68 -2.70 7.90
N HIS A 38 -2.14 -1.60 8.40
CA HIS A 38 -1.07 -0.84 7.79
C HIS A 38 -0.13 -0.30 8.88
N ALA A 39 1.18 -0.38 8.64
CA ALA A 39 2.22 0.14 9.51
C ALA A 39 3.18 0.99 8.68
N THR A 40 3.01 2.32 8.77
CA THR A 40 3.86 3.31 8.10
C THR A 40 5.24 3.35 8.74
N TRP A 41 6.28 3.35 7.92
CA TRP A 41 7.65 3.70 8.31
C TRP A 41 7.97 5.05 7.69
N ASP A 42 8.38 5.98 8.56
CA ASP A 42 8.70 7.34 8.20
C ASP A 42 9.67 7.87 9.25
N HIS A 43 10.25 9.04 9.01
CA HIS A 43 11.08 9.75 9.96
C HIS A 43 10.34 10.01 11.27
N TYR A 44 11.01 9.82 12.41
CA TYR A 44 10.44 10.13 13.72
C TYR A 44 9.96 11.59 13.87
N SER A 45 10.52 12.51 13.08
CA SER A 45 10.05 13.89 13.00
C SER A 45 8.62 14.04 12.45
N SER A 46 8.08 13.07 11.73
CA SER A 46 6.71 13.09 11.21
C SER A 46 5.67 12.61 12.23
N MET A 47 6.07 12.14 13.42
CA MET A 47 5.15 11.53 14.41
C MET A 47 4.12 12.49 15.04
N LEU A 48 3.99 13.72 14.56
CA LEU A 48 2.82 14.55 14.86
C LEU A 48 1.63 14.06 14.02
N LYS A 49 0.88 13.10 14.56
CA LYS A 49 -0.21 12.40 13.86
C LYS A 49 -1.58 13.02 14.16
N VAL A 50 -2.49 12.96 13.18
CA VAL A 50 -3.90 13.34 13.32
C VAL A 50 -4.76 12.29 12.59
N LEU A 51 -5.64 11.61 13.31
CA LEU A 51 -6.70 10.83 12.69
C LEU A 51 -7.81 11.79 12.23
N LYS A 52 -8.19 11.74 10.96
CA LYS A 52 -9.17 12.64 10.35
C LYS A 52 -10.41 11.89 9.94
N ARG A 53 -11.56 12.55 10.07
CA ARG A 53 -12.83 12.15 9.46
C ARG A 53 -13.40 13.33 8.68
N TYR A 54 -13.61 13.13 7.40
CA TYR A 54 -14.25 14.11 6.52
C TYR A 54 -15.60 13.59 6.05
N THR A 55 -16.66 14.21 6.56
CA THR A 55 -18.03 13.98 6.11
C THR A 55 -18.46 15.14 5.23
N MET A 56 -18.45 14.93 3.91
CA MET A 56 -18.72 15.95 2.90
C MET A 56 -19.81 15.47 1.92
N PRO A 57 -20.98 16.14 1.87
CA PRO A 57 -22.07 15.78 0.96
C PRO A 57 -21.81 16.33 -0.46
N LEU A 58 -20.65 16.00 -1.03
CA LEU A 58 -20.28 16.44 -2.38
C LEU A 58 -21.14 15.72 -3.41
N LYS A 59 -21.44 16.41 -4.51
CA LYS A 59 -22.23 15.88 -5.62
C LYS A 59 -21.32 15.39 -6.73
N ARG A 60 -21.74 14.32 -7.42
CA ARG A 60 -20.99 13.74 -8.54
C ARG A 60 -21.02 14.64 -9.79
N ILE A 61 -22.14 15.32 -10.04
CA ILE A 61 -22.33 16.24 -11.17
C ILE A 61 -23.02 17.50 -10.62
N SER A 62 -22.61 18.67 -11.07
CA SER A 62 -23.16 19.96 -10.62
C SER A 62 -24.64 20.15 -10.99
N SER A 63 -25.11 19.51 -12.07
CA SER A 63 -26.47 19.62 -12.59
C SER A 63 -27.47 18.64 -11.96
N ASP A 64 -27.02 17.61 -11.24
CA ASP A 64 -27.91 16.63 -10.60
C ASP A 64 -27.69 16.63 -9.08
N ASN A 65 -28.66 17.22 -8.39
CA ASN A 65 -28.61 17.40 -6.94
C ASN A 65 -28.83 16.10 -6.15
N ASN A 66 -29.24 15.01 -6.80
CA ASN A 66 -29.64 13.78 -6.12
C ASN A 66 -28.51 12.74 -6.01
N ILE A 67 -27.38 12.92 -6.69
CA ILE A 67 -26.28 11.94 -6.72
C ILE A 67 -25.11 12.44 -5.85
N VAL A 68 -25.10 12.00 -4.59
CA VAL A 68 -23.96 12.16 -3.67
C VAL A 68 -22.83 11.21 -4.07
N ILE A 69 -21.60 11.64 -3.88
CA ILE A 69 -20.41 10.80 -4.11
C ILE A 69 -20.41 9.54 -3.22
N PRO A 70 -19.94 8.37 -3.72
CA PRO A 70 -19.89 7.14 -2.93
C PRO A 70 -18.98 7.19 -1.68
N GLY A 71 -17.96 8.06 -1.68
CA GLY A 71 -17.07 8.29 -0.54
C GLY A 71 -17.35 9.63 0.13
N SER A 72 -18.56 9.81 0.65
CA SER A 72 -18.99 11.05 1.31
C SER A 72 -18.54 11.15 2.77
N ASP A 73 -18.13 10.04 3.39
CA ASP A 73 -17.62 10.01 4.76
C ASP A 73 -16.35 9.15 4.82
N ILE A 74 -15.20 9.78 5.04
CA ILE A 74 -13.88 9.13 4.94
C ILE A 74 -13.12 9.32 6.25
N ILE A 75 -12.65 8.23 6.84
CA ILE A 75 -11.76 8.21 8.00
C ILE A 75 -10.37 7.76 7.55
N PHE A 76 -9.33 8.47 7.95
CA PHE A 76 -7.96 8.16 7.53
C PHE A 76 -6.91 8.69 8.50
N SER A 77 -5.78 8.00 8.61
CA SER A 77 -4.61 8.47 9.35
C SER A 77 -3.89 9.56 8.57
N SER A 78 -3.39 10.59 9.25
CA SER A 78 -2.83 11.77 8.58
C SER A 78 -1.93 12.58 9.51
N TYR A 79 -1.57 13.79 9.07
CA TYR A 79 -0.64 14.73 9.69
C TYR A 79 -1.23 16.15 9.64
N PRO A 80 -0.88 17.08 10.54
CA PRO A 80 -1.33 18.47 10.46
C PRO A 80 -1.03 19.11 9.11
N GLY A 81 -1.98 19.88 8.56
CA GLY A 81 -1.83 20.56 7.27
C GLY A 81 -2.04 19.68 6.02
N THR A 82 -1.98 18.35 6.14
CA THR A 82 -2.16 17.45 4.98
C THR A 82 -3.64 17.15 4.72
N LEU A 83 -4.12 17.23 3.48
CA LEU A 83 -5.55 17.00 3.17
C LEU A 83 -5.91 15.54 2.84
N HIS A 84 -4.91 14.67 2.75
CA HIS A 84 -4.99 13.23 2.49
C HIS A 84 -4.19 12.49 3.57
N SER A 85 -4.23 11.16 3.53
CA SER A 85 -3.26 10.35 4.27
C SER A 85 -1.90 10.42 3.54
N VAL A 86 -0.80 10.21 4.25
CA VAL A 86 0.54 10.00 3.63
C VAL A 86 1.06 8.60 4.01
N ASP A 87 0.18 7.79 4.60
CA ASP A 87 0.54 6.51 5.21
C ASP A 87 0.64 5.37 4.18
N ASP A 88 -0.33 4.97 3.34
CA ASP A 88 -1.75 5.35 3.32
C ASP A 88 -2.74 4.37 3.97
N PHE A 89 -3.74 4.92 4.69
CA PHE A 89 -4.88 4.15 5.20
C PHE A 89 -6.19 4.94 5.20
N TYR A 90 -7.21 4.44 4.48
CA TYR A 90 -8.54 5.04 4.38
C TYR A 90 -9.65 4.02 4.62
N MET A 91 -10.64 4.40 5.42
CA MET A 91 -11.95 3.74 5.51
C MET A 91 -13.00 4.68 4.89
N ILE A 92 -13.74 4.20 3.90
CA ILE A 92 -14.56 5.03 3.02
C ILE A 92 -16.02 4.56 3.08
N TYR A 93 -16.91 5.47 3.44
CA TYR A 93 -18.35 5.27 3.54
C TYR A 93 -19.10 6.25 2.62
N PRO A 94 -20.29 5.87 2.11
CA PRO A 94 -20.95 4.57 2.20
C PRO A 94 -20.41 3.47 1.27
N SER A 95 -19.42 3.76 0.39
CA SER A 95 -18.90 2.77 -0.56
C SER A 95 -18.33 1.51 0.10
N ASN A 96 -18.04 1.56 1.40
CA ASN A 96 -17.55 0.46 2.23
C ASN A 96 -16.24 -0.13 1.68
N LEU A 97 -15.40 0.76 1.16
CA LEU A 97 -14.05 0.44 0.71
C LEU A 97 -13.05 0.74 1.82
N THR A 98 -12.05 -0.12 1.98
CA THR A 98 -10.81 0.23 2.69
C THR A 98 -9.66 0.22 1.70
N VAL A 99 -8.91 1.32 1.67
CA VAL A 99 -7.83 1.57 0.70
C VAL A 99 -6.55 1.79 1.49
N ILE A 100 -5.54 0.98 1.20
CA ILE A 100 -4.20 1.08 1.77
C ILE A 100 -3.15 0.89 0.68
N GLU A 101 -1.91 1.26 0.95
CA GLU A 101 -0.80 1.08 0.01
C GLU A 101 0.50 0.72 0.71
N THR A 102 1.50 0.25 -0.03
CA THR A 102 2.90 0.45 0.37
C THR A 102 3.70 0.94 -0.82
N THR A 103 4.60 1.91 -0.59
CA THR A 103 5.46 2.49 -1.63
C THR A 103 6.30 1.42 -2.30
N ILE A 104 6.31 1.33 -3.62
CA ILE A 104 7.20 0.44 -4.36
C ILE A 104 8.30 1.26 -5.03
N ASP A 105 9.51 0.73 -4.97
CA ASP A 105 10.66 1.43 -5.55
C ASP A 105 10.78 1.20 -7.05
N ASN A 106 11.21 2.25 -7.74
CA ASN A 106 11.66 2.17 -9.12
C ASN A 106 13.18 2.42 -9.19
N TYR A 107 13.93 1.33 -9.37
CA TYR A 107 15.38 1.35 -9.52
C TYR A 107 15.83 1.68 -10.94
N ASN A 108 14.91 1.68 -11.91
CA ASN A 108 15.16 2.05 -13.28
C ASN A 108 14.97 3.55 -13.48
N LYS A 109 16.07 4.29 -13.34
CA LYS A 109 16.08 5.75 -13.45
C LYS A 109 15.52 6.27 -14.78
N TYR A 110 15.62 5.49 -15.87
CA TYR A 110 15.13 5.92 -17.18
C TYR A 110 13.60 6.06 -17.22
N LEU A 111 12.86 5.32 -16.40
CA LEU A 111 11.41 5.42 -16.36
C LEU A 111 10.96 6.79 -15.86
N TYR A 112 11.73 7.44 -14.99
CA TYR A 112 11.43 8.78 -14.50
C TYR A 112 11.41 9.85 -15.60
N ASN A 113 12.09 9.62 -16.73
CA ASN A 113 12.00 10.53 -17.89
C ASN A 113 10.59 10.62 -18.49
N ASN A 114 9.71 9.67 -18.16
CA ASN A 114 8.32 9.68 -18.61
C ASN A 114 7.40 10.54 -17.74
N ILE A 115 7.89 11.11 -16.62
CA ILE A 115 7.14 12.09 -15.84
C ILE A 115 6.91 13.34 -16.72
N HIS A 116 5.65 13.75 -16.85
CA HIS A 116 5.26 14.87 -17.70
C HIS A 116 4.37 15.85 -16.91
N PRO A 117 4.50 17.18 -17.10
CA PRO A 117 3.74 18.18 -16.35
C PRO A 117 2.23 18.17 -16.65
N ILE A 118 1.81 17.58 -17.78
CA ILE A 118 0.39 17.37 -18.11
C ILE A 118 -0.05 16.05 -17.45
N SER A 119 -0.15 16.07 -16.13
CA SER A 119 -0.53 14.95 -15.29
C SER A 119 -1.16 15.45 -13.98
N VAL A 120 -1.65 14.53 -13.14
CA VAL A 120 -2.24 14.86 -11.84
C VAL A 120 -1.42 14.18 -10.74
N PRO A 121 -0.92 14.94 -9.74
CA PRO A 121 -0.20 14.39 -8.61
C PRO A 121 -0.96 13.28 -7.89
N GLU A 122 -0.25 12.24 -7.48
CA GLU A 122 -0.80 11.09 -6.75
C GLU A 122 -1.82 11.50 -5.67
N TRP A 123 -1.44 12.44 -4.80
CA TRP A 123 -2.28 12.83 -3.66
C TRP A 123 -3.64 13.42 -4.06
N MET A 124 -3.74 14.01 -5.25
CA MET A 124 -5.02 14.48 -5.79
C MET A 124 -5.81 13.31 -6.39
N ARG A 125 -5.13 12.38 -7.07
CA ARG A 125 -5.73 11.18 -7.67
C ARG A 125 -6.35 10.29 -6.58
N VAL A 126 -5.67 10.07 -5.46
CA VAL A 126 -6.23 9.28 -4.33
C VAL A 126 -7.46 9.93 -3.73
N ILE A 127 -7.49 11.26 -3.54
CA ILE A 127 -8.68 11.98 -3.05
C ILE A 127 -9.86 11.78 -4.01
N VAL A 128 -9.63 11.92 -5.31
CA VAL A 128 -10.68 11.77 -6.33
C VAL A 128 -11.18 10.32 -6.40
N ALA A 129 -10.28 9.34 -6.41
CA ALA A 129 -10.63 7.93 -6.45
C ALA A 129 -11.43 7.51 -5.20
N ASN A 130 -10.97 7.89 -4.01
CA ASN A 130 -11.65 7.60 -2.75
C ASN A 130 -13.06 8.18 -2.68
N ARG A 131 -13.27 9.36 -3.27
CA ARG A 131 -14.59 10.00 -3.30
C ARG A 131 -15.53 9.34 -4.30
N LEU A 132 -15.04 8.98 -5.49
CA LEU A 132 -15.90 8.62 -6.63
C LEU A 132 -16.12 7.13 -6.83
N ALA A 133 -15.28 6.26 -6.26
CA ALA A 133 -15.33 4.83 -6.51
C ALA A 133 -16.31 4.10 -5.60
N ASN A 134 -17.03 3.12 -6.17
CA ASN A 134 -17.92 2.23 -5.44
C ASN A 134 -17.46 0.75 -5.46
N SER A 135 -16.35 0.45 -6.12
CA SER A 135 -15.69 -0.87 -6.14
C SER A 135 -14.18 -0.71 -6.35
N GLY A 136 -13.40 -1.76 -6.07
CA GLY A 136 -11.95 -1.73 -6.32
C GLY A 136 -11.58 -1.48 -7.79
N LYS A 137 -12.31 -2.09 -8.73
CA LYS A 137 -12.11 -1.84 -10.17
C LYS A 137 -12.40 -0.39 -10.56
N GLU A 138 -13.46 0.20 -10.02
CA GLU A 138 -13.75 1.62 -10.26
C GLU A 138 -12.68 2.52 -9.66
N TRP A 139 -12.17 2.18 -8.47
CA TRP A 139 -11.12 2.92 -7.80
C TRP A 139 -9.86 2.98 -8.66
N VAL A 140 -9.40 1.83 -9.17
CA VAL A 140 -8.26 1.74 -10.10
C VAL A 140 -8.49 2.62 -11.33
N ASN A 141 -9.65 2.49 -11.98
CA ASN A 141 -9.95 3.28 -13.19
C ASN A 141 -9.91 4.79 -12.93
N LYS A 142 -10.32 5.25 -11.75
CA LYS A 142 -10.26 6.68 -11.38
C LYS A 142 -8.85 7.10 -11.00
N PHE A 143 -8.17 6.32 -10.16
CA PHE A 143 -6.85 6.66 -9.65
C PHE A 143 -5.79 6.77 -10.75
N PHE A 144 -5.83 5.91 -11.77
CA PHE A 144 -4.85 5.93 -12.86
C PHE A 144 -5.20 6.87 -14.01
N THR A 145 -6.30 7.64 -13.90
CA THR A 145 -6.56 8.72 -14.84
C THR A 145 -5.54 9.84 -14.64
N PHE A 146 -4.81 10.22 -15.69
CA PHE A 146 -3.71 11.21 -15.65
C PHE A 146 -2.57 10.86 -14.67
N ASN A 147 -2.20 9.57 -14.58
CA ASN A 147 -1.06 9.10 -13.80
C ASN A 147 0.21 9.93 -14.10
N ASP A 148 0.73 10.59 -13.07
CA ASP A 148 1.95 11.40 -13.10
C ASP A 148 3.23 10.59 -12.90
N GLY A 149 3.10 9.34 -12.43
CA GLY A 149 4.22 8.46 -12.20
C GLY A 149 5.08 8.83 -10.99
N THR A 150 4.54 9.64 -10.07
CA THR A 150 5.15 9.93 -8.77
C THR A 150 4.40 9.20 -7.66
N TYR A 151 5.06 8.99 -6.53
CA TYR A 151 4.63 8.19 -5.39
C TYR A 151 4.08 6.84 -5.86
N ASN A 152 4.99 6.05 -6.45
CA ASN A 152 4.66 4.76 -7.04
C ASN A 152 4.40 3.73 -5.93
N ASN A 153 3.18 3.20 -5.86
CA ASN A 153 2.75 2.33 -4.76
C ASN A 153 2.10 1.04 -5.26
N GLU A 154 2.10 0.01 -4.41
CA GLU A 154 1.18 -1.12 -4.47
C GLU A 154 -0.08 -0.77 -3.67
N TRP A 155 -1.16 -0.42 -4.36
CA TRP A 155 -2.47 -0.15 -3.78
C TRP A 155 -3.27 -1.42 -3.57
N MET A 156 -3.85 -1.57 -2.39
CA MET A 156 -4.78 -2.64 -2.03
C MET A 156 -6.14 -2.04 -1.67
N ILE A 157 -7.15 -2.39 -2.46
CA ILE A 157 -8.52 -1.91 -2.31
C ILE A 157 -9.39 -3.07 -1.91
N THR A 158 -9.89 -3.03 -0.67
CA THR A 158 -10.83 -4.02 -0.14
C THR A 158 -12.26 -3.50 -0.20
N ASP A 159 -13.16 -4.27 -0.81
CA ASP A 159 -14.58 -3.99 -0.90
C ASP A 159 -15.36 -4.88 0.08
N PHE A 160 -15.64 -4.34 1.27
CA PHE A 160 -16.33 -5.09 2.32
C PHE A 160 -17.79 -5.42 1.97
N LYS A 161 -18.35 -4.86 0.90
CA LYS A 161 -19.66 -5.32 0.37
C LYS A 161 -19.59 -6.75 -0.18
N GLN A 162 -18.39 -7.24 -0.53
CA GLN A 162 -18.15 -8.59 -1.06
C GLN A 162 -17.82 -9.62 0.02
N PHE A 163 -17.94 -9.27 1.31
CA PHE A 163 -17.68 -10.16 2.43
C PHE A 163 -18.91 -10.26 3.34
N THR A 164 -19.15 -11.47 3.85
CA THR A 164 -20.14 -11.72 4.90
C THR A 164 -19.50 -12.67 5.90
N PRO A 165 -19.46 -12.34 7.21
CA PRO A 165 -18.88 -13.20 8.24
C PRO A 165 -19.38 -14.65 8.14
N GLY A 166 -18.45 -15.60 8.27
CA GLY A 166 -18.70 -17.03 8.11
C GLY A 166 -18.65 -17.54 6.66
N THR A 167 -18.39 -16.68 5.68
CA THR A 167 -18.25 -17.06 4.26
C THR A 167 -16.96 -16.53 3.66
N SER A 168 -16.40 -17.23 2.67
CA SER A 168 -15.22 -16.75 1.97
C SER A 168 -15.55 -15.47 1.18
N PRO A 169 -14.68 -14.44 1.18
CA PRO A 169 -14.88 -13.25 0.37
C PRO A 169 -15.06 -13.58 -1.13
N LYS A 170 -16.00 -12.88 -1.77
CA LYS A 170 -16.36 -13.07 -3.18
C LYS A 170 -15.46 -12.24 -4.09
N SER A 171 -15.30 -12.66 -5.35
CA SER A 171 -14.58 -11.89 -6.37
C SER A 171 -15.01 -10.42 -6.38
N GLY A 172 -14.03 -9.53 -6.51
CA GLY A 172 -14.16 -8.11 -6.30
C GLY A 172 -13.84 -7.65 -4.88
N PHE A 173 -13.64 -8.56 -3.91
CA PHE A 173 -13.26 -8.19 -2.55
C PHE A 173 -11.90 -7.49 -2.51
N LEU A 174 -10.84 -8.08 -3.07
CA LEU A 174 -9.50 -7.48 -3.07
C LEU A 174 -9.07 -7.15 -4.49
N THR A 175 -8.95 -5.86 -4.82
CA THR A 175 -8.26 -5.39 -6.03
C THR A 175 -6.88 -4.89 -5.63
N VAL A 176 -5.84 -5.39 -6.29
CA VAL A 176 -4.45 -4.91 -6.12
C VAL A 176 -4.03 -4.20 -7.39
N ALA A 177 -3.38 -3.05 -7.25
CA ALA A 177 -2.83 -2.31 -8.37
C ALA A 177 -1.45 -1.75 -8.05
N GLU A 178 -0.51 -1.92 -8.98
CA GLU A 178 0.83 -1.37 -8.86
C GLU A 178 0.99 -0.24 -9.85
N GLN A 179 1.52 0.89 -9.37
CA GLN A 179 1.88 2.03 -10.22
C GLN A 179 3.36 1.96 -10.60
N MET A 180 3.64 2.27 -11.86
CA MET A 180 4.96 2.68 -12.34
C MET A 180 4.83 4.01 -13.05
N THR A 181 5.96 4.63 -13.39
CA THR A 181 5.94 5.90 -14.12
C THR A 181 5.18 5.73 -15.45
N THR A 182 4.00 6.36 -15.54
CA THR A 182 3.01 6.30 -16.67
C THR A 182 2.35 4.94 -16.96
N TYR A 183 2.64 3.89 -16.19
CA TYR A 183 2.04 2.56 -16.36
C TYR A 183 1.36 2.10 -15.07
N HIS A 184 0.39 1.21 -15.20
CA HIS A 184 -0.13 0.48 -14.06
C HIS A 184 -0.52 -0.93 -14.48
N GLU A 185 -0.45 -1.86 -13.53
CA GLU A 185 -1.05 -3.18 -13.65
C GLU A 185 -2.00 -3.36 -12.46
N SER A 186 -3.18 -3.94 -12.70
CA SER A 186 -4.13 -4.23 -11.63
C SER A 186 -4.86 -5.53 -11.87
N ARG A 187 -5.19 -6.23 -10.79
CA ARG A 187 -5.93 -7.50 -10.83
C ARG A 187 -6.83 -7.66 -9.61
N ASP A 188 -7.90 -8.43 -9.77
CA ASP A 188 -8.64 -8.98 -8.63
C ASP A 188 -7.82 -10.13 -8.03
N MET A 189 -7.41 -9.96 -6.77
CA MET A 189 -6.58 -10.89 -6.03
C MET A 189 -7.37 -11.68 -4.99
N THR A 190 -8.70 -11.65 -5.04
CA THR A 190 -9.57 -12.33 -4.07
C THR A 190 -9.33 -13.84 -4.04
N GLU A 191 -9.11 -14.48 -5.19
CA GLU A 191 -8.82 -15.92 -5.23
C GLU A 191 -7.53 -16.27 -4.47
N ILE A 192 -6.48 -15.47 -4.65
CA ILE A 192 -5.20 -15.65 -3.97
C ILE A 192 -5.33 -15.38 -2.47
N LEU A 193 -6.07 -14.33 -2.10
CA LEU A 193 -6.39 -14.03 -0.70
C LEU A 193 -7.12 -15.21 -0.03
N ASN A 194 -8.15 -15.77 -0.68
CA ASN A 194 -8.88 -16.93 -0.19
C ASN A 194 -7.98 -18.16 -0.04
N LYS A 195 -7.13 -18.42 -1.04
CA LYS A 195 -6.21 -19.56 -1.04
C LYS A 195 -5.18 -19.48 0.10
N ASN A 196 -4.64 -18.29 0.35
CA ASN A 196 -3.57 -18.11 1.32
C ASN A 196 -4.07 -17.71 2.71
N SER A 197 -5.32 -17.27 2.83
CA SER A 197 -5.92 -16.60 4.00
C SER A 197 -5.30 -15.24 4.36
N TYR A 198 -4.42 -14.70 3.52
CA TYR A 198 -3.82 -13.38 3.70
C TYR A 198 -3.28 -12.77 2.40
N TRP A 199 -3.14 -11.45 2.40
CA TRP A 199 -2.33 -10.67 1.47
C TRP A 199 -1.39 -9.78 2.28
N ALA A 200 -0.11 -9.75 1.94
CA ALA A 200 0.88 -8.90 2.60
C ALA A 200 1.62 -8.05 1.57
N SER A 201 1.88 -6.81 1.93
CA SER A 201 2.62 -5.84 1.12
C SER A 201 3.73 -5.21 1.96
N TYR A 202 4.89 -4.99 1.34
CA TYR A 202 6.16 -4.69 2.01
C TYR A 202 7.17 -4.05 1.05
N ASN A 203 6.71 -3.06 0.27
CA ASN A 203 7.50 -2.24 -0.65
C ASN A 203 8.22 -2.98 -1.78
N ASN A 204 7.86 -4.22 -2.06
CA ASN A 204 8.41 -4.99 -3.17
C ASN A 204 7.28 -5.35 -4.13
N ILE A 205 7.59 -5.33 -5.42
CA ILE A 205 6.59 -5.42 -6.48
C ILE A 205 6.10 -6.86 -6.63
N TYR A 206 4.79 -7.07 -6.56
CA TYR A 206 4.13 -8.35 -6.80
C TYR A 206 4.21 -8.77 -8.28
N PHE A 207 3.78 -7.90 -9.21
CA PHE A 207 3.62 -8.28 -10.62
C PHE A 207 4.99 -8.52 -11.29
N PRO A 208 5.25 -9.73 -11.86
CA PRO A 208 6.56 -10.08 -12.39
C PRO A 208 7.07 -9.16 -13.51
N HIS A 209 6.16 -8.65 -14.36
CA HIS A 209 6.53 -7.71 -15.41
C HIS A 209 7.09 -6.41 -14.82
N PHE A 210 6.43 -5.88 -13.78
CA PHE A 210 6.82 -4.65 -13.11
C PHE A 210 8.13 -4.82 -12.33
N ARG A 211 8.35 -5.98 -11.69
CA ARG A 211 9.65 -6.32 -11.07
C ARG A 211 10.82 -6.26 -12.04
N ASN A 212 10.60 -6.74 -13.27
CA ASN A 212 11.64 -6.74 -14.28
C ASN A 212 11.95 -5.33 -14.79
N ILE A 213 10.94 -4.54 -15.14
CA ILE A 213 11.16 -3.21 -15.74
C ILE A 213 11.60 -2.14 -14.72
N SER A 214 11.24 -2.29 -13.45
CA SER A 214 11.66 -1.40 -12.36
C SER A 214 13.12 -1.57 -11.95
N GLY A 215 13.78 -2.65 -12.37
CA GLY A 215 15.14 -2.98 -11.94
C GLY A 215 15.23 -3.68 -10.57
N GLU A 216 14.10 -4.06 -9.95
CA GLU A 216 14.10 -4.80 -8.67
C GLU A 216 14.90 -6.12 -8.77
N GLU A 217 14.72 -6.88 -9.86
CA GLU A 217 15.45 -8.14 -10.09
C GLU A 217 16.98 -7.91 -10.22
N GLU A 218 17.42 -6.75 -10.70
CA GLU A 218 18.85 -6.39 -10.68
C GLU A 218 19.35 -6.07 -9.28
N MET A 219 18.52 -5.41 -8.46
CA MET A 219 18.84 -5.12 -7.07
C MET A 219 19.00 -6.40 -6.26
N VAL A 220 18.14 -7.41 -6.50
CA VAL A 220 18.29 -8.74 -5.90
C VAL A 220 19.64 -9.37 -6.25
N LYS A 221 20.07 -9.28 -7.52
CA LYS A 221 21.39 -9.81 -7.96
C LYS A 221 22.56 -9.05 -7.33
N LYS A 222 22.45 -7.72 -7.21
CA LYS A 222 23.53 -6.84 -6.73
C LYS A 222 23.68 -6.81 -5.21
N LYS A 223 22.56 -6.85 -4.48
CA LYS A 223 22.50 -6.61 -3.03
C LYS A 223 21.92 -7.78 -2.23
N GLY A 224 21.46 -8.83 -2.92
CA GLY A 224 20.83 -9.98 -2.30
C GLY A 224 19.33 -9.79 -2.08
N PRO A 225 18.61 -10.86 -1.69
CA PRO A 225 17.15 -10.86 -1.68
C PRO A 225 16.52 -10.25 -0.41
N GLN A 226 17.29 -10.04 0.66
CA GLN A 226 16.75 -9.74 2.00
C GLN A 226 15.87 -8.49 2.07
N LEU A 227 16.17 -7.46 1.27
CA LEU A 227 15.36 -6.25 1.16
C LEU A 227 14.57 -6.17 -0.14
N TYR A 228 15.16 -6.65 -1.23
CA TYR A 228 14.72 -6.35 -2.60
C TYR A 228 13.92 -7.45 -3.27
N SER A 229 13.76 -8.62 -2.66
CA SER A 229 13.00 -9.71 -3.27
C SER A 229 11.58 -9.72 -2.76
N TRP A 230 10.60 -9.57 -3.65
CA TRP A 230 9.20 -9.81 -3.30
C TRP A 230 8.96 -11.14 -2.58
N GLN A 231 9.63 -12.22 -3.02
CA GLN A 231 9.38 -13.55 -2.47
C GLN A 231 10.28 -13.92 -1.28
N ASN A 232 11.49 -13.36 -1.23
CA ASN A 232 12.56 -13.81 -0.34
C ASN A 232 13.12 -12.74 0.61
N SER A 233 12.50 -11.55 0.65
CA SER A 233 12.81 -10.53 1.65
C SER A 233 12.51 -10.99 3.08
N SER A 234 13.14 -10.35 4.06
CA SER A 234 12.91 -10.64 5.48
C SER A 234 11.44 -10.46 5.85
N ARG A 235 10.80 -9.35 5.42
CA ARG A 235 9.37 -9.11 5.65
C ARG A 235 8.48 -10.15 5.01
N ALA A 236 8.73 -10.53 3.75
CA ALA A 236 7.97 -11.60 3.08
C ALA A 236 8.03 -12.92 3.87
N LYS A 237 9.22 -13.27 4.38
CA LYS A 237 9.43 -14.49 5.17
C LYS A 237 8.78 -14.41 6.55
N ILE A 238 8.85 -13.26 7.24
CA ILE A 238 8.19 -13.05 8.53
C ILE A 238 6.67 -13.16 8.37
N PHE A 239 6.08 -12.47 7.39
CA PHE A 239 4.65 -12.60 7.09
C PHE A 239 4.26 -14.05 6.82
N ARG A 240 5.00 -14.75 5.94
CA ARG A 240 4.73 -16.16 5.63
C ARG A 240 4.83 -17.08 6.85
N ARG A 241 5.78 -16.82 7.75
CA ARG A 241 5.97 -17.61 8.98
C ARG A 241 4.85 -17.35 10.00
N ASP A 242 4.46 -16.09 10.18
CA ASP A 242 3.73 -15.66 11.37
C ASP A 242 2.29 -15.22 11.13
N HIS A 243 1.83 -14.99 9.88
CA HIS A 243 0.47 -14.50 9.62
C HIS A 243 -0.62 -15.40 10.22
N GLY A 244 -0.37 -16.71 10.34
CA GLY A 244 -1.30 -17.67 10.95
C GLY A 244 -1.53 -17.47 12.45
N LYS A 245 -0.64 -16.74 13.14
CA LYS A 245 -0.80 -16.37 14.56
C LYS A 245 -1.84 -15.27 14.77
N VAL A 246 -2.23 -14.57 13.70
CA VAL A 246 -3.24 -13.51 13.75
C VAL A 246 -4.64 -14.11 13.76
N ILE A 247 -5.29 -14.09 14.92
CA ILE A 247 -6.61 -14.68 15.17
C ILE A 247 -7.62 -13.69 15.78
N ASP A 248 -7.13 -12.52 16.20
CA ASP A 248 -7.88 -11.43 16.82
C ASP A 248 -7.10 -10.10 16.69
N LEU A 249 -7.72 -9.00 17.14
CA LEU A 249 -7.12 -7.67 16.98
C LEU A 249 -5.80 -7.51 17.77
N PRO A 250 -5.66 -7.99 19.03
CA PRO A 250 -4.38 -7.98 19.74
C PRO A 250 -3.25 -8.69 18.98
N THR A 251 -3.51 -9.87 18.41
CA THR A 251 -2.50 -10.61 17.63
C THR A 251 -2.18 -9.94 16.29
N MET A 252 -3.16 -9.26 15.68
CA MET A 252 -2.91 -8.39 14.51
C MET A 252 -1.99 -7.21 14.87
N ILE A 253 -2.27 -6.51 15.97
CA ILE A 253 -1.43 -5.41 16.45
C ILE A 253 -0.01 -5.92 16.75
N HIS A 254 0.11 -7.06 17.42
CA HIS A 254 1.41 -7.66 17.70
C HIS A 254 2.19 -7.95 16.41
N MET A 255 1.54 -8.53 15.40
CA MET A 255 2.16 -8.79 14.09
C MET A 255 2.64 -7.51 13.41
N MET A 256 1.79 -6.49 13.36
CA MET A 256 2.12 -5.21 12.69
C MET A 256 3.08 -4.32 13.49
N ARG A 257 3.38 -4.67 14.74
CA ARG A 257 4.39 -4.03 15.60
C ARG A 257 5.63 -4.92 15.79
N TYR A 258 5.72 -6.03 15.06
CA TYR A 258 6.77 -7.02 15.26
C TYR A 258 8.14 -6.48 14.85
N ASN A 259 9.02 -6.38 15.84
CA ASN A 259 10.44 -6.08 15.68
C ASN A 259 11.23 -6.74 16.83
N ASP A 260 11.79 -7.91 16.55
CA ASP A 260 12.67 -8.66 17.46
C ASP A 260 14.03 -8.92 16.79
N PHE A 261 14.55 -7.89 16.12
CA PHE A 261 15.66 -8.01 15.18
C PHE A 261 16.95 -8.61 15.76
N GLN A 262 17.16 -8.52 17.07
CA GLN A 262 18.34 -9.07 17.75
C GLN A 262 18.28 -10.60 17.90
N HIS A 263 17.08 -11.18 17.87
CA HIS A 263 16.84 -12.61 18.12
C HIS A 263 16.20 -13.34 16.93
N ASP A 264 15.55 -12.62 16.01
CA ASP A 264 14.96 -13.21 14.81
C ASP A 264 16.04 -13.53 13.76
N GLU A 265 16.17 -14.81 13.41
CA GLU A 265 17.03 -15.30 12.33
C GLU A 265 16.74 -14.63 10.98
N LEU A 266 15.51 -14.19 10.73
CA LEU A 266 15.12 -13.48 9.50
C LEU A 266 15.62 -12.04 9.46
N SER A 267 16.09 -11.50 10.58
CA SER A 267 16.67 -10.16 10.69
C SER A 267 18.20 -10.14 10.70
N LYS A 268 18.85 -11.31 10.56
CA LYS A 268 20.31 -11.41 10.42
C LYS A 268 20.79 -10.87 9.08
N CYS A 269 21.90 -10.13 9.08
CA CYS A 269 22.59 -9.67 7.88
C CYS A 269 24.10 -9.84 7.97
N ASN A 270 24.78 -9.77 6.82
CA ASN A 270 26.24 -9.67 6.76
C ASN A 270 26.67 -8.23 7.08
N CYS A 271 26.51 -7.85 8.34
CA CYS A 271 26.63 -6.50 8.88
C CYS A 271 27.23 -6.59 10.30
N THR A 272 27.61 -5.45 10.89
CA THR A 272 28.12 -5.40 12.28
C THR A 272 27.32 -4.36 13.07
N PRO A 273 26.54 -4.75 14.11
CA PRO A 273 26.27 -6.13 14.59
C PRO A 273 25.55 -7.00 13.52
N PRO A 274 25.54 -8.35 13.64
CA PRO A 274 25.09 -9.28 12.59
C PRO A 274 23.56 -9.36 12.41
N TYR A 275 22.86 -8.26 12.68
CA TYR A 275 21.42 -8.11 12.57
C TYR A 275 21.07 -6.65 12.27
N SER A 276 19.89 -6.41 11.71
CA SER A 276 19.42 -5.06 11.42
C SER A 276 17.94 -4.88 11.73
N SER A 277 17.59 -3.78 12.38
CA SER A 277 16.22 -3.43 12.75
C SER A 277 15.32 -3.19 11.54
N ILE A 278 15.89 -2.85 10.37
CA ILE A 278 15.15 -2.64 9.12
C ILE A 278 14.60 -3.96 8.53
N LEU A 279 15.11 -5.11 8.97
CA LEU A 279 14.71 -6.43 8.46
C LEU A 279 13.52 -7.02 9.25
N THR A 280 12.56 -6.17 9.63
CA THR A 280 11.40 -6.52 10.47
C THR A 280 10.10 -5.97 9.89
N ILE A 281 8.94 -6.18 10.53
CA ILE A 281 7.65 -5.66 10.05
C ILE A 281 7.47 -4.18 10.39
N ALA A 282 8.01 -3.74 11.53
CA ALA A 282 7.96 -2.36 12.01
C ALA A 282 9.36 -1.85 12.39
N ALA A 283 10.09 -1.30 11.41
CA ALA A 283 11.46 -0.81 11.61
C ALA A 283 11.55 0.52 12.36
#